data_AF-A0A392PTH0-F1
#
_entry.id   AF-A0A392PTH0-F1
#
_cell.length_a   1.000
_cell.length_b   1.000
_cell.length_c   1.000
_cell.angle_alpha   90.00
_cell.angle_beta   90.00
_cell.angle_gamma   90.00
#
_symmetry.space_group_name_H-M   'P 1'
#
loop_
_entity.id
_entity.type
_entity.pdbx_description
1 polymer ?
#
loop_
_entity_poly.entity_id
_entity_poly.type
_entity_poly.pdbx_seq_one_letter_code
_entity_poly.pdbx_strand_id
1 'polypeptide(L)' 'EMRLNLQHPKINGETTVQNAITEVAAIMGENVRLRRGYVIPAPSHGLVSTYLHTSPQPGK' A
#
# COMPACT_ATOMS: atom_id res chain seq x y z
N GLU A 1 12.83 -7.13 -9.10
CA GLU A 1 12.15 -6.83 -7.82
C GLU A 1 11.11 -5.75 -8.05
N MET A 2 9.94 -5.83 -7.40
CA MET A 2 8.92 -4.78 -7.50
C MET A 2 9.34 -3.57 -6.66
N ARG A 3 9.34 -2.39 -7.28
CA ARG A 3 9.63 -1.11 -6.62
C ARG A 3 8.33 -0.35 -6.34
N LEU A 4 8.28 0.29 -5.19
CA LEU A 4 7.16 1.11 -4.74
C LEU A 4 7.64 2.54 -4.56
N ASN A 5 6.84 3.49 -5.01
CA ASN A 5 7.01 4.89 -4.67
C ASN A 5 6.10 5.21 -3.48
N LEU A 6 6.69 5.50 -2.33
CA LEU A 6 5.96 5.81 -1.11
C LEU A 6 5.76 7.33 -1.02
N GLN A 7 4.50 7.74 -0.85
CA GLN A 7 4.15 9.13 -0.56
C GLN A 7 3.50 9.18 0.83
N HIS A 8 4.33 9.29 1.86
CA HIS A 8 3.87 9.44 3.24
C HIS A 8 4.79 10.39 4.01
N PRO A 9 4.28 11.17 4.99
CA PRO A 9 5.12 12.14 5.73
C PRO A 9 6.30 11.52 6.48
N LYS A 10 6.22 10.24 6.85
CA LYS A 10 7.26 9.51 7.61
C LYS A 10 8.15 8.59 6.76
N ILE A 11 7.71 8.23 5.56
CA ILE A 11 8.44 7.34 4.63
C ILE A 11 8.21 7.85 3.20
N ASN A 12 9.28 8.13 2.48
CA ASN A 12 9.21 8.71 1.14
C ASN A 12 10.26 8.13 0.20
N GLY A 13 9.97 8.21 -1.10
CA GLY A 13 10.92 7.81 -2.15
C GLY A 13 10.67 6.43 -2.74
N GLU A 14 11.59 6.02 -3.61
CA GLU A 14 11.55 4.73 -4.30
C GLU A 14 12.27 3.66 -3.46
N THR A 15 11.58 2.58 -3.14
CA THR A 15 12.16 1.46 -2.38
C THR A 15 11.61 0.12 -2.87
N THR A 16 12.23 -0.99 -2.47
CA THR A 16 11.70 -2.33 -2.75
C THR A 16 10.53 -2.63 -1.82
N VAL A 17 9.64 -3.54 -2.23
CA VAL A 17 8.50 -3.97 -1.39
C VAL A 17 8.95 -4.48 -0.03
N GLN A 18 10.06 -5.23 0.03
CA GLN A 18 10.56 -5.78 1.29
C GLN A 18 11.03 -4.68 2.23
N ASN A 19 11.83 -3.74 1.72
CA ASN A 19 12.32 -2.61 2.51
C ASN A 19 11.17 -1.73 3.01
N ALA A 20 10.18 -1.45 2.16
CA ALA A 20 8.97 -0.72 2.56
C ALA A 20 8.24 -1.40 3.73
N ILE A 21 8.06 -2.74 3.66
CA ILE A 21 7.41 -3.48 4.74
C ILE A 21 8.21 -3.39 6.04
N THR A 22 9.54 -3.53 5.96
CA THR A 22 10.43 -3.42 7.13
C THR A 22 10.37 -2.04 7.76
N GLU A 23 10.42 -0.97 6.98
CA GLU A 23 10.33 0.40 7.48
C GLU A 23 8.97 0.70 8.14
N VAL A 24 7.87 0.28 7.50
CA VAL A 24 6.52 0.47 8.06
C VAL A 24 6.37 -0.32 9.36
N ALA A 25 6.85 -1.57 9.41
CA ALA A 25 6.85 -2.37 10.63
C ALA A 25 7.62 -1.67 11.77
N ALA A 26 8.79 -1.11 11.46
CA ALA A 26 9.61 -0.37 12.44
C ALA A 26 8.91 0.90 12.95
N ILE A 27 8.21 1.64 12.09
CA ILE A 27 7.51 2.88 12.46
C ILE A 27 6.24 2.60 13.28
N MET A 28 5.49 1.57 12.91
CA MET A 28 4.25 1.21 13.59
C MET A 28 4.51 0.45 14.89
N GLY A 29 5.69 -0.19 15.04
CA GLY A 29 6.01 -1.04 16.18
C GLY A 29 5.28 -2.39 16.17
N GLU A 30 4.72 -2.79 15.03
CA GLU A 30 3.93 -4.00 14.85
C GLU A 30 4.44 -4.85 13.68
N ASN A 31 4.10 -6.14 13.67
CA ASN A 31 4.44 -7.06 12.57
C ASN A 31 3.57 -6.78 11.34
N VAL A 32 4.05 -5.93 10.45
CA VAL A 32 3.37 -5.58 9.19
C VAL A 32 3.75 -6.56 8.08
N ARG A 33 2.76 -7.04 7.33
CA ARG A 33 2.95 -7.93 6.17
C ARG A 33 2.00 -7.60 5.04
N LEU A 34 2.53 -7.50 3.81
CA LEU A 34 1.69 -7.40 2.63
C LEU A 34 1.13 -8.78 2.28
N ARG A 35 -0.16 -9.01 2.56
CA ARG A 35 -0.78 -10.33 2.33
C ARG A 35 -0.95 -10.64 0.85
N ARG A 36 -1.53 -9.72 0.08
CA ARG A 36 -1.83 -9.84 -1.36
C ARG A 36 -1.92 -8.45 -1.99
N GLY A 37 -1.66 -8.37 -3.29
CA GLY A 37 -1.90 -7.19 -4.12
C GLY A 37 -2.37 -7.62 -5.51
N TYR A 38 -3.20 -6.80 -6.14
CA TYR A 38 -3.70 -7.02 -7.48
C TYR A 38 -3.52 -5.74 -8.30
N VAL A 39 -3.13 -5.89 -9.56
CA VAL A 39 -3.06 -4.80 -10.53
C VAL A 39 -4.12 -5.07 -11.59
N ILE A 40 -5.07 -4.15 -11.72
CA ILE A 40 -6.07 -4.18 -12.79
C ILE A 40 -5.55 -3.23 -13.87
N PRO A 41 -5.07 -3.73 -15.03
CA PRO A 41 -4.59 -2.86 -16.10
C PRO A 41 -5.74 -2.01 -16.65
N ALA A 42 -5.42 -0.81 -17.11
CA ALA A 42 -6.40 0.06 -17.74
C ALA A 42 -6.99 -0.64 -18.99
N PRO A 43 -8.32 -0.75 -19.12
CA PRO A 43 -8.93 -1.35 -20.29
C PRO A 43 -8.72 -0.48 -21.53
N SER A 44 -8.53 -1.08 -22.70
CA SER A 44 -8.49 -0.35 -23.97
C SER A 44 -9.84 0.27 -24.33
N HIS A 45 -10.94 -0.37 -23.88
CA HIS A 45 -12.31 0.10 -24.00
C HIS A 45 -13.10 -0.21 -22.72
N GLY A 46 -13.78 0.77 -22.14
CA GLY A 46 -14.55 0.64 -20.89
C GLY A 46 -13.95 1.41 -19.70
N LEU A 47 -14.55 1.28 -18.52
CA LEU A 47 -14.14 1.98 -17.30
C LEU A 47 -13.98 1.00 -16.13
N VAL A 48 -12.93 1.18 -15.33
CA VAL A 48 -12.79 0.55 -14.01
C VAL A 48 -13.21 1.57 -12.95
N SER A 49 -14.18 1.20 -12.12
CA SER A 49 -14.62 2.01 -10.98
C SER A 49 -14.42 1.23 -9.70
N THR A 50 -13.93 1.89 -8.66
CA THR A 50 -13.64 1.27 -7.35
C THR A 50 -14.43 1.96 -6.26
N TYR A 51 -15.05 1.18 -5.39
CA TYR A 51 -15.67 1.67 -4.16
C TYR A 51 -14.96 1.05 -2.96
N LEU A 52 -14.54 1.89 -2.02
CA LEU A 52 -13.94 1.47 -0.76
C LEU A 52 -14.88 1.84 0.38
N HIS A 53 -15.36 0.85 1.12
CA HIS A 53 -16.14 1.07 2.34
C HIS A 53 -15.18 1.09 3.54
N THR A 54 -14.89 2.28 4.07
CA THR A 54 -14.06 2.45 5.28
C THR A 54 -14.92 2.77 6.50
N SER A 55 -14.71 2.10 7.63
CA SER A 55 -15.24 2.56 8.92
C SER A 55 -14.49 3.82 9.36
N PRO A 56 -15.16 4.92 9.74
CA PRO A 56 -14.50 6.13 10.21
C PRO A 56 -13.95 6.00 11.64
N GLN A 57 -14.34 4.96 12.38
CA GLN A 57 -13.79 4.70 13.71
C GLN A 57 -12.50 3.89 13.58
N PRO A 58 -11.34 4.46 13.96
CA PRO A 58 -10.14 3.67 14.20
C PRO A 58 -10.45 2.62 15.27
N GLY A 59 -9.98 1.38 15.08
CA GLY A 59 -10.06 0.36 16.12
C GLY A 59 -9.40 0.87 17.41
N LYS A 60 -10.03 0.58 18.56
CA LYS A 60 -9.50 0.97 19.87
C LYS A 60 -8.20 0.25 20.21
#